data_AF-A0A452YD74-F1
#
_entry.id   AF-A0A452YD74-F1
#
_cell.length_a   1.000
_cell.length_b   1.000
_cell.length_c   1.000
_cell.angle_alpha   90.00
_cell.angle_beta   90.00
_cell.angle_gamma   90.00
#
_symmetry.space_group_name_H-M   'P 1'
#
loop_
_entity.id
_entity.type
_entity.pdbx_description
1 polymer ?
#
loop_
_entity_poly.entity_id
_entity_poly.type
_entity_poly.pdbx_seq_one_letter_code
_entity_poly.pdbx_strand_id
1 'polypeptide(L)' 'AGQLVFLFVVALSCVRTNPDARPTMRTVAQELSAQRRSTLDRPFAAISIGDLTILQV' A
#
# COMPACT_ATOMS: atom_id res chain seq x y z
N ALA A 1 3.90 -2.53 -9.85
CA ALA A 1 4.54 -2.18 -8.56
C ALA A 1 3.83 -1.04 -7.81
N GLY A 2 3.60 0.14 -8.42
CA GLY A 2 3.14 1.34 -7.70
C GLY A 2 1.88 1.19 -6.82
N GLN A 3 0.88 0.41 -7.25
CA GLN A 3 -0.35 0.17 -6.47
C GLN A 3 -0.11 -0.61 -5.18
N LEU A 4 0.79 -1.60 -5.21
CA LEU A 4 1.13 -2.37 -4.02
C LEU A 4 1.99 -1.54 -3.07
N VAL A 5 2.97 -0.80 -3.60
CA VAL A 5 3.78 0.14 -2.81
C VAL A 5 2.90 1.16 -2.09
N PHE A 6 1.91 1.74 -2.79
CA PHE A 6 0.95 2.65 -2.19
C PHE A 6 0.13 1.98 -1.07
N LEU A 7 -0.39 0.77 -1.30
CA LEU A 7 -1.15 0.04 -0.28
C LEU A 7 -0.30 -0.23 0.97
N PHE A 8 0.98 -0.59 0.80
CA PHE A 8 1.92 -0.75 1.91
C PHE A 8 2.20 0.57 2.63
N VAL A 9 2.34 1.69 1.91
CA VAL A 9 2.51 3.02 2.51
C VAL A 9 1.31 3.42 3.38
N VAL A 10 0.09 3.18 2.90
CA VAL A 10 -1.13 3.42 3.67
C VAL A 10 -1.17 2.52 4.91
N ALA A 11 -0.93 1.22 4.74
CA ALA A 11 -0.93 0.26 5.84
C ALA A 11 0.12 0.58 6.92
N LEU A 12 1.36 0.90 6.52
CA LEU A 12 2.42 1.29 7.43
C LEU A 12 2.10 2.58 8.19
N SER A 13 1.43 3.53 7.53
CA SER A 13 0.99 4.78 8.17
C SER A 13 -0.04 4.52 9.27
N CYS A 14 -0.91 3.52 9.10
CA CYS A 14 -1.92 3.13 10.10
C CYS A 14 -1.30 2.50 11.37
N VAL A 15 -0.13 1.86 11.27
CA VAL A 15 0.52 1.15 12.39
C VAL A 15 1.70 1.90 13.00
N ARG A 16 1.83 3.21 12.73
CA ARG A 16 2.87 4.05 13.32
C ARG A 16 2.87 3.95 14.85
N THR A 17 4.06 3.88 15.44
CA THR A 17 4.25 3.82 16.90
C THR A 17 3.65 5.03 17.60
N ASN A 18 3.89 6.24 17.06
CA ASN A 18 3.22 7.45 17.50
C ASN A 18 1.75 7.47 17.04
N PRO A 19 0.76 7.46 17.96
CA PRO A 19 -0.66 7.48 17.60
C PRO A 19 -1.09 8.76 16.87
N ASP A 20 -0.53 9.91 17.20
CA ASP A 20 -0.89 11.20 16.56
C ASP A 20 -0.40 11.31 15.11
N ALA A 21 0.58 10.48 14.74
CA ALA A 21 1.10 10.40 13.39
C ALA A 21 0.29 9.48 12.47
N ARG A 22 -0.73 8.79 13.00
CA ARG A 22 -1.58 7.88 12.25
C ARG A 22 -2.65 8.66 11.47
N PRO A 23 -3.02 8.23 10.26
CA PRO A 23 -4.07 8.88 9.50
C PRO A 23 -5.45 8.66 10.14
N THR A 24 -6.37 9.58 9.86
CA THR A 24 -7.78 9.36 10.21
C THR A 24 -8.40 8.29 9.32
N MET A 25 -9.42 7.58 9.81
CA MET A 25 -10.16 6.62 8.98
C MET A 25 -10.77 7.25 7.72
N ARG A 26 -11.12 8.54 7.75
CA ARG A 26 -11.60 9.27 6.57
C ARG A 26 -10.50 9.35 5.49
N THR A 27 -9.28 9.70 5.89
CA THR A 27 -8.12 9.73 4.99
C THR A 27 -7.88 8.35 4.39
N VAL A 28 -7.84 7.30 5.22
CA VAL A 28 -7.65 5.92 4.75
C VAL A 28 -8.72 5.51 3.74
N ALA A 29 -10.00 5.82 4.01
CA ALA A 29 -11.09 5.50 3.09
C ALA A 29 -10.95 6.23 1.75
N GLN A 30 -10.53 7.50 1.76
CA GLN A 30 -10.29 8.28 0.54
C GLN A 30 -9.13 7.70 -0.27
N GLU A 31 -7.99 7.41 0.35
CA GLU A 31 -6.82 6.80 -0.30
C GLU A 31 -7.18 5.45 -0.96
N LEU A 32 -7.91 4.58 -0.23
CA LEU A 32 -8.34 3.28 -0.74
C LEU A 32 -9.40 3.37 -1.85
N SER A 33 -10.25 4.40 -1.82
CA SER A 33 -11.28 4.60 -2.84
C SER A 33 -10.73 5.23 -4.12
N ALA A 34 -9.71 6.10 -3.98
CA ALA A 34 -9.00 6.70 -5.10
C ALA A 34 -8.19 5.63 -5.87
N GLN A 35 -7.63 4.67 -5.16
CA GLN A 35 -6.97 3.52 -5.75
C GLN A 35 -8.00 2.54 -6.32
N ARG A 36 -8.41 2.72 -7.59
CA ARG A 36 -9.28 1.78 -8.31
C ARG A 36 -8.72 0.35 -8.13
N ARG A 37 -9.56 -0.59 -7.66
CA ARG A 37 -9.24 -2.02 -7.54
C ARG A 37 -8.77 -2.56 -8.89
N SER A 38 -7.47 -2.53 -9.15
CA SER A 38 -6.89 -3.44 -10.14
C SER A 38 -6.80 -4.78 -9.44
N THR A 39 -7.47 -5.78 -10.00
CA THR A 39 -7.20 -7.16 -9.65
C THR A 39 -5.71 -7.39 -9.81
N LEU A 40 -5.06 -7.89 -8.77
CA LEU A 40 -3.66 -8.30 -8.88
C LEU A 40 -3.56 -9.35 -9.98
N ASP A 41 -2.63 -9.19 -10.93
CA ASP A 41 -2.44 -10.13 -12.03
C ASP A 41 -2.03 -11.54 -11.54
N ARG A 42 -1.57 -11.63 -10.29
CA ARG A 42 -1.13 -12.85 -9.63
C ARG A 42 -1.45 -12.80 -8.12
N PRO A 43 -1.58 -13.96 -7.44
CA PRO A 43 -1.91 -14.00 -6.02
C PRO A 43 -0.94 -13.18 -5.18
N PHE A 44 -1.42 -12.47 -4.17
CA PHE A 44 -0.56 -11.66 -3.28
C PHE A 44 0.59 -12.46 -2.67
N ALA A 45 0.35 -13.73 -2.29
CA ALA A 45 1.37 -14.62 -1.74
C ALA A 45 2.51 -14.96 -2.73
N ALA A 46 2.29 -14.76 -4.03
CA ALA A 46 3.28 -14.98 -5.08
C ALA A 46 4.07 -13.70 -5.42
N ILE A 47 3.82 -12.59 -4.72
CA ILE A 47 4.50 -11.31 -4.95
C ILE A 47 5.61 -11.15 -3.91
N SER A 48 6.84 -11.04 -4.38
CA SER A 48 8.01 -10.74 -3.55
C SER A 48 8.24 -9.23 -3.45
N ILE A 49 8.97 -8.79 -2.42
CA ILE A 49 9.43 -7.39 -2.30
C ILE A 49 10.29 -7.01 -3.52
N GLY A 50 11.05 -7.95 -4.10
CA GLY A 50 11.82 -7.70 -5.32
C GLY A 50 10.98 -7.34 -6.54
N ASP A 51 9.71 -7.77 -6.59
CA ASP A 51 8.77 -7.39 -7.65
C ASP A 51 8.22 -5.95 -7.48
N LEU A 52 8.42 -5.36 -6.30
CA LEU A 52 7.93 -4.03 -5.93
C LEU A 52 9.00 -2.94 -6.12
N THR A 53 10.27 -3.31 -6.09
CA THR A 53 11.39 -2.40 -6.29
C THR A 53 11.61 -2.15 -7.79
N ILE A 54 11.50 -0.89 -8.24
CA ILE A 54 11.96 -0.44 -9.57
C ILE A 54 13.48 -0.29 -9.58
N LEU A 55 14.21 -1.28 -9.05
CA LEU A 55 15.65 -1.39 -9.20
C LEU A 55 15.89 -2.64 -10.02
N GLN A 56 15.71 -2.49 -11.34
CA GLN A 56 16.41 -3.32 -12.28
C GLN A 56 17.84 -2.74 -12.37
N VAL A 57 18.78 -3.40 -11.71
CA VAL A 57 20.21 -3.35 -12.06
C VAL A 57 20.52 -4.60 -12.86
#